data_AF-A0A2D7L8P0-F1
#
_entry.id   AF-A0A2D7L8P0-F1
#
_cell.length_a   1.000
_cell.length_b   1.000
_cell.length_c   1.000
_cell.angle_alpha   90.00
_cell.angle_beta   90.00
_cell.angle_gamma   90.00
#
_symmetry.space_group_name_H-M   'P 1'
#
loop_
_entity.id
_entity.type
_entity.pdbx_description
1 polymer ?
#
loop_
_entity_poly.entity_id
_entity_poly.type
_entity_poly.pdbx_seq_one_letter_code
_entity_poly.pdbx_strand_id
1 'polypeptide(L)' 'MAFGTTELVIIGILAIFLFGAKRIPELARNMGQAKGEFQAGMSEVTSPSSAEADMDRGGVTEEVAAEPDTDESE' A
#
# COMPACT_ATOMS: atom_id res chain seq x y z
N MET A 1 15.06 -27.43 19.96
CA MET A 1 15.21 -27.84 18.56
C MET A 1 14.36 -26.92 17.72
N ALA A 2 14.96 -26.05 16.91
CA ALA A 2 14.22 -25.31 15.90
C ALA A 2 13.93 -26.26 14.72
N PHE A 3 12.83 -26.05 14.01
CA PHE A 3 12.58 -26.73 12.76
C PHE A 3 13.73 -26.44 11.80
N GLY A 4 14.40 -27.50 11.34
CA GLY A 4 15.46 -27.39 10.36
C GLY A 4 14.89 -27.13 8.97
N THR A 5 15.79 -26.78 8.05
CA THR A 5 15.47 -26.61 6.63
C THR A 5 14.84 -27.88 6.04
N THR A 6 15.30 -29.06 6.46
CA THR A 6 14.77 -30.36 6.03
C THR A 6 13.30 -30.53 6.41
N GLU A 7 12.93 -30.26 7.67
CA GLU A 7 11.54 -30.38 8.14
C GLU A 7 10.60 -29.43 7.38
N LEU A 8 11.05 -28.20 7.11
CA LEU A 8 10.28 -27.23 6.33
C LEU A 8 10.06 -27.69 4.89
N VAL A 9 11.07 -28.31 4.26
CA VAL A 9 10.92 -28.87 2.90
C VAL A 9 9.92 -30.02 2.89
N ILE A 10 9.96 -30.92 3.87
CA ILE A 10 9.01 -32.03 3.99
C ILE A 10 7.58 -31.50 4.14
N ILE A 11 7.37 -30.51 5.02
CA ILE A 11 6.06 -29.87 5.22
C ILE A 11 5.61 -29.18 3.93
N GLY A 12 6.51 -28.50 3.22
CA GLY A 12 6.22 -27.85 1.94
C GLY A 12 5.76 -28.85 0.86
N ILE A 13 6.43 -30.00 0.76
CA ILE A 13 6.04 -31.07 -0.16
C ILE A 13 4.66 -31.63 0.21
N LEU A 14 4.40 -31.89 1.49
CA LEU A 14 3.10 -32.36 1.96
C LEU A 14 1.99 -31.35 1.68
N ALA A 15 2.23 -30.06 1.91
CA ALA A 15 1.28 -29.00 1.59
C ALA A 15 1.00 -28.95 0.08
N ILE A 16 2.02 -29.06 -0.76
CA ILE A 16 1.85 -29.13 -2.21
C ILE A 16 1.09 -30.39 -2.64
N PHE A 17 1.28 -31.53 -1.97
CA PHE A 17 0.55 -32.75 -2.27
C PHE A 17 -0.94 -32.65 -1.91
N LEU A 18 -1.26 -32.07 -0.76
CA LEU A 18 -2.64 -31.92 -0.27
C LEU A 18 -3.42 -30.84 -1.03
N PHE A 19 -2.79 -29.68 -1.24
CA PHE A 19 -3.46 -28.51 -1.83
C PHE A 19 -3.18 -28.35 -3.33
N GLY A 20 -2.09 -28.92 -3.84
CA GLY A 20 -1.64 -28.76 -5.22
C GLY A 20 -0.65 -27.59 -5.39
N ALA A 21 0.35 -27.78 -6.26
CA ALA A 21 1.44 -26.82 -6.48
C ALA A 21 0.97 -25.43 -6.95
N LYS A 22 -0.23 -25.35 -7.57
CA LYS A 22 -0.80 -24.10 -8.06
C LYS A 22 -1.64 -23.34 -7.02
N ARG A 23 -2.15 -24.01 -5.99
CA ARG A 23 -3.08 -23.38 -5.02
C ARG A 23 -2.38 -22.44 -4.05
N ILE A 24 -1.22 -22.83 -3.53
CA ILE A 24 -0.42 -21.97 -2.64
C ILE A 24 -0.06 -20.62 -3.30
N PRO A 25 0.51 -20.56 -4.53
CA PRO A 25 0.85 -19.29 -5.16
C PRO A 25 -0.38 -18.49 -5.59
N GLU A 26 -1.47 -19.15 -5.99
CA GLU A 26 -2.74 -18.49 -6.31
C GLU A 26 -3.34 -17.80 -5.08
N LEU A 27 -3.40 -18.51 -3.94
CA LEU A 27 -3.87 -17.95 -2.68
C LEU A 27 -2.99 -16.78 -2.21
N ALA A 28 -1.66 -16.91 -2.28
CA ALA A 28 -0.75 -15.84 -1.91
C ALA A 28 -0.95 -14.59 -2.77
N ARG A 29 -1.16 -14.76 -4.09
CA ARG A 29 -1.42 -13.62 -4.99
C ARG A 29 -2.74 -12.93 -4.67
N ASN A 30 -3.82 -13.69 -4.53
CA ASN A 30 -5.14 -13.14 -4.25
C ASN A 30 -5.18 -12.46 -2.87
N MET A 31 -4.56 -13.08 -1.85
CA MET A 31 -4.44 -12.50 -0.52
C MET A 31 -3.57 -11.24 -0.49
N GLY A 32 -2.48 -11.22 -1.29
CA GLY A 32 -1.63 -10.05 -1.44
C GLY A 32 -2.34 -8.87 -2.09
N GLN A 33 -3.11 -9.13 -3.15
CA GLN A 33 -3.96 -8.12 -3.81
C GLN A 33 -5.01 -7.57 -2.84
N ALA A 34 -5.74 -8.45 -2.15
CA ALA A 34 -6.75 -8.04 -1.17
C ALA A 34 -6.16 -7.20 -0.03
N LYS A 35 -4.98 -7.58 0.51
CA LYS A 35 -4.28 -6.77 1.52
C LYS A 35 -3.85 -5.41 0.95
N GLY A 36 -3.38 -5.38 -0.29
CA GLY A 36 -2.95 -4.15 -0.96
C GLY A 36 -4.09 -3.15 -1.14
N GLU A 37 -5.21 -3.60 -1.71
CA GLU A 37 -6.42 -2.79 -1.89
C GLU A 37 -7.01 -2.33 -0.56
N PHE A 38 -7.04 -3.22 0.44
CA PHE A 38 -7.47 -2.87 1.80
C PHE A 38 -6.59 -1.76 2.41
N GLN A 39 -5.28 -1.86 2.25
CA GLN A 39 -4.35 -0.86 2.78
C GLN A 39 -4.43 0.47 2.02
N ALA A 40 -4.66 0.43 0.71
CA ALA A 40 -4.90 1.62 -0.10
C ALA A 40 -6.19 2.34 0.33
N GLY A 41 -7.30 1.61 0.46
CA GLY A 41 -8.57 2.18 0.93
C GLY A 41 -8.49 2.73 2.36
N MET A 42 -7.76 2.05 3.25
CA MET A 42 -7.53 2.56 4.61
C MET A 42 -6.71 3.85 4.62
N SER A 43 -5.70 3.96 3.74
CA SER A 43 -4.91 5.19 3.59
C SER A 43 -5.76 6.33 3.04
N GLU A 44 -6.62 6.07 2.05
CA GLU A 44 -7.51 7.08 1.48
C GLU A 44 -8.49 7.64 2.52
N VAL A 45 -8.97 6.81 3.44
CA VAL A 45 -9.85 7.24 4.55
C VAL A 45 -9.09 7.97 5.65
N THR A 46 -7.84 7.62 5.90
CA THR A 46 -7.04 8.20 7.00
C THR A 46 -6.28 9.46 6.58
N SER A 47 -5.94 9.59 5.30
CA SER A 47 -5.27 10.76 4.77
C SER A 47 -6.27 11.91 4.61
N PRO A 48 -5.98 13.11 5.16
CA PRO A 48 -6.81 14.28 4.89
C PRO A 48 -6.82 14.54 3.38
N SER A 49 -7.99 14.87 2.83
CA SER A 49 -8.11 15.28 1.45
C SER A 49 -7.21 16.50 1.18
N SER A 50 -6.83 16.71 -0.08
CA SER A 50 -6.06 17.91 -0.48
C SER A 50 -6.74 19.20 -0.01
N ALA A 51 -8.08 19.24 -0.02
CA ALA A 51 -8.86 20.35 0.50
C ALA A 51 -8.73 20.53 2.01
N GLU A 52 -8.71 19.46 2.79
CA GLU A 52 -8.50 19.52 4.25
C GLU A 52 -7.06 19.92 4.59
N ALA A 53 -6.07 19.40 3.86
CA ALA A 53 -4.68 19.80 4.03
C ALA A 53 -4.43 21.27 3.66
N ASP A 54 -5.13 21.80 2.66
CA ASP A 54 -5.05 23.22 2.28
C ASP A 54 -5.74 24.13 3.30
N MET A 55 -6.85 23.70 3.91
CA MET A 55 -7.47 24.45 5.01
C MET A 55 -6.56 24.52 6.24
N ASP A 56 -5.84 23.45 6.58
CA ASP A 56 -4.83 23.46 7.66
C ASP A 56 -3.65 24.40 7.37
N ARG A 57 -3.36 24.71 6.09
CA ARG A 57 -2.34 25.69 5.67
C ARG A 57 -2.89 27.12 5.51
N GLY A 58 -4.14 27.38 5.89
CA GLY A 58 -4.75 28.70 5.76
C GLY A 58 -5.36 29.00 4.38
N GLY A 59 -5.64 27.97 3.58
CA GLY A 59 -6.38 28.08 2.32
C GLY A 59 -5.54 28.48 1.11
N VAL A 60 -4.21 28.44 1.19
CA VAL A 60 -3.31 28.75 0.07
C VAL A 60 -2.94 27.45 -0.63
N THR A 61 -3.43 27.29 -1.87
CA THR A 61 -3.07 26.18 -2.76
C THR A 61 -1.63 26.34 -3.24
N GLU A 62 -0.93 25.24 -3.54
CA GLU A 62 0.45 25.28 -4.07
C GLU A 62 0.56 26.07 -5.38
N GLU A 63 -0.53 26.17 -6.14
CA GLU A 63 -0.63 26.97 -7.38
C GLU A 63 -0.47 28.47 -7.12
N VAL A 64 -1.05 29.00 -6.02
CA VAL A 64 -0.98 30.43 -5.67
C VAL A 64 0.37 30.80 -5.03
N ALA A 65 1.03 29.86 -4.35
CA ALA A 65 2.34 30.09 -3.75
C ALA A 65 3.50 30.04 -4.77
N ALA A 66 3.27 29.42 -5.95
CA ALA A 66 4.26 29.26 -7.00
C ALA A 66 4.24 30.37 -8.05
N GLU A 67 3.30 31.31 -8.00
CA GLU A 67 3.40 32.56 -8.76
C GLU A 67 4.45 33.45 -8.09
N PRO A 68 5.63 33.67 -8.71
CA PRO A 68 6.54 34.71 -8.22
C PRO A 68 5.82 36.05 -8.41
N ASP A 69 5.78 36.87 -7.36
CA ASP A 69 5.41 38.29 -7.42
C ASP A 69 6.13 38.96 -8.62
N THR A 70 5.44 39.06 -9.74
CA THR A 70 5.85 39.85 -10.90
C THR A 70 4.71 40.80 -11.24
N ASP A 71 4.33 41.66 -10.29
CA ASP A 71 3.66 42.92 -10.64
C ASP A 71 3.73 43.97 -9.52
N GLU A 72 4.95 44.28 -9.06
CA GLU A 72 5.25 45.57 -8.43
C GLU A 72 6.33 46.30 -9.24
N SER A 73 5.98 46.74 -10.45
CA SER A 73 6.62 47.91 -11.08
C SER A 73 5.97 48.20 -12.44
N GLU A 74 4.99 49.12 -12.49
CA GLU A 74 4.97 50.38 -13.27
C GLU A 74 3.63 51.13 -13.16
#